data_AF-A0A947N294-F1
#
_entry.id   AF-A0A947N294-F1
#
_cell.length_a   1.000
_cell.length_b   1.000
_cell.length_c   1.000
_cell.angle_alpha   90.00
_cell.angle_beta   90.00
_cell.angle_gamma   90.00
#
_symmetry.space_group_name_H-M   'P 1'
#
loop_
_entity.id
_entity.type
_entity.pdbx_description
1 polymer ?
#
loop_
_entity_poly.entity_id
_entity_poly.type
_entity_poly.pdbx_seq_one_letter_code
_entity_poly.pdbx_strand_id
1 'polypeptide(L)'
;MQWPRSLDPPLYVRSSSRVRYAGKDYIVRRDVRGAIYELVGRMTRKLPTMKEAIDARRAQKLVCQWGGYYATYVRVDPEEQPLILQYLWEFEKRRGVEPPKPDDRIILSDEG
;
A
#
# COMPACT_ATOMS: atom_id res chain seq x y z
N MET A 1 23.97 -6.24 -1.61
CA MET A 1 23.43 -6.32 -0.24
C MET A 1 22.09 -7.03 -0.31
N GLN A 2 21.82 -8.00 0.55
CA GLN A 2 20.55 -8.71 0.64
C GLN A 2 19.80 -8.30 1.91
N TRP A 3 18.48 -8.46 1.94
CA TRP A 3 17.69 -8.18 3.14
C TRP A 3 18.06 -9.17 4.26
N PRO A 4 18.31 -8.69 5.50
CA PRO A 4 18.64 -9.58 6.62
C PRO A 4 17.48 -10.52 6.93
N ARG A 5 17.76 -11.82 7.05
CA ARG A 5 16.75 -12.84 7.42
C ARG A 5 16.17 -12.63 8.83
N SER A 6 16.86 -11.88 9.68
CA SER A 6 16.45 -11.57 11.05
C SER A 6 15.43 -10.43 11.15
N LEU A 7 15.08 -9.78 10.04
CA LEU A 7 14.12 -8.68 9.99
C LEU A 7 12.95 -9.06 9.11
N ASP A 8 11.75 -8.69 9.54
CA ASP A 8 10.57 -8.83 8.70
C ASP A 8 10.78 -8.14 7.35
N PRO A 9 10.45 -8.81 6.23
CA PRO A 9 10.61 -8.24 4.91
C PRO A 9 9.79 -6.95 4.77
N PRO A 10 10.20 -6.06 3.85
CA PRO A 10 9.39 -4.90 3.51
C PRO A 10 8.10 -5.35 2.81
N LEU A 11 7.02 -4.59 2.99
CA LEU A 11 5.79 -4.82 2.24
C LEU A 11 6.06 -4.57 0.75
N TYR A 12 5.87 -5.59 -0.08
CA TYR A 12 5.93 -5.41 -1.53
C TYR A 12 4.65 -4.75 -2.05
N VAL A 13 4.78 -3.58 -2.68
CA VAL A 13 3.66 -2.79 -3.21
C VAL A 13 3.68 -2.89 -4.73
N ARG A 14 2.64 -3.53 -5.28
CA ARG A 14 2.43 -3.59 -6.74
C ARG A 14 2.22 -2.19 -7.31
N SER A 15 2.55 -2.01 -8.59
CA SER A 15 2.37 -0.72 -9.27
C SER A 15 0.92 -0.22 -9.20
N SER A 16 -0.06 -1.11 -9.33
CA SER A 16 -1.49 -0.80 -9.21
C SER A 16 -1.96 -0.51 -7.79
N SER A 17 -1.19 -0.92 -6.78
CA SER A 17 -1.49 -0.76 -5.35
C SER A 17 -1.03 0.58 -4.78
N ARG A 18 -0.27 1.38 -5.54
CA ARG A 18 0.08 2.75 -5.16
C ARG A 18 -0.89 3.72 -5.82
N VAL A 19 -1.60 4.50 -5.03
CA VAL A 19 -2.51 5.54 -5.53
C VAL A 19 -2.12 6.89 -4.95
N ARG A 20 -1.96 7.89 -5.83
CA ARG A 20 -1.63 9.25 -5.42
C ARG A 20 -2.90 10.08 -5.27
N TYR A 21 -3.06 10.71 -4.11
CA TYR A 21 -4.18 11.59 -3.81
C TYR A 21 -3.77 12.75 -2.92
N ALA A 22 -4.25 13.96 -3.20
CA ALA A 22 -3.94 15.19 -2.45
C ALA A 22 -2.43 15.38 -2.18
N GLY A 23 -1.60 15.11 -3.19
CA GLY A 23 -0.13 15.18 -3.09
C GLY A 23 0.52 14.08 -2.23
N LYS A 24 -0.26 13.17 -1.66
CA LYS A 24 0.19 12.05 -0.83
C LYS A 24 0.10 10.74 -1.60
N ASP A 25 0.99 9.80 -1.29
CA ASP A 25 1.03 8.46 -1.89
C ASP A 25 0.45 7.45 -0.90
N TYR A 26 -0.66 6.81 -1.26
CA TYR A 26 -1.35 5.79 -0.46
C TYR A 26 -1.07 4.39 -1.01
N ILE A 27 -1.05 3.43 -0.10
CA ILE A 27 -0.88 2.00 -0.38
C ILE A 27 -2.23 1.34 -0.14
N VAL A 28 -2.76 0.70 -1.18
CA VAL A 28 -4.04 -0.02 -1.14
C VAL A 28 -3.85 -1.47 -1.55
N ARG A 29 -4.72 -2.35 -1.05
CA ARG A 29 -4.86 -3.69 -1.61
C ARG A 29 -6.05 -3.74 -2.54
N ARG A 30 -5.88 -4.53 -3.60
CA ARG A 30 -6.87 -4.71 -4.65
C ARG A 30 -7.16 -6.18 -4.84
N ASP A 31 -8.41 -6.48 -5.17
CA ASP A 31 -8.81 -7.83 -5.56
C ASP A 31 -8.39 -8.13 -7.02
N VAL A 32 -8.73 -9.33 -7.51
CA VAL A 32 -8.48 -9.73 -8.91
C VAL A 32 -9.18 -8.85 -9.96
N ARG A 33 -10.27 -8.17 -9.58
CA ARG A 33 -11.03 -7.26 -10.45
C ARG A 33 -10.43 -5.85 -10.45
N GLY A 34 -9.38 -5.63 -9.66
CA GLY A 34 -8.74 -4.33 -9.47
C GLY A 34 -9.44 -3.44 -8.45
N ALA A 35 -10.47 -3.93 -7.77
CA ALA A 35 -11.25 -3.20 -6.79
C ALA A 35 -10.49 -3.03 -5.47
N ILE A 36 -10.45 -1.82 -4.91
CA ILE A 36 -9.76 -1.51 -3.65
C ILE A 36 -10.56 -2.05 -2.45
N TYR A 37 -10.05 -3.07 -1.76
CA TYR A 37 -10.71 -3.62 -0.58
C TYR A 37 -10.07 -3.18 0.75
N GLU A 38 -8.83 -2.67 0.73
CA GLU A 38 -8.11 -2.28 1.95
C GLU A 38 -7.22 -1.06 1.70
N LEU A 39 -7.21 -0.11 2.64
CA LEU A 39 -6.20 0.95 2.74
C LEU A 39 -5.12 0.52 3.73
N VAL A 40 -3.92 0.22 3.23
CA VAL A 40 -2.81 -0.29 4.04
C VAL A 40 -2.13 0.83 4.81
N GLY A 41 -1.92 1.99 4.17
CA GLY A 41 -1.20 3.10 4.76
C GLY A 41 -0.85 4.20 3.77
N ARG A 42 -0.06 5.17 4.24
CA ARG A 42 0.44 6.30 3.48
C ARG A 42 1.97 6.31 3.46
N MET A 43 2.57 6.31 2.27
CA MET A 43 4.01 6.49 2.09
C MET A 43 4.41 7.89 2.58
N THR A 44 5.51 7.97 3.34
CA THR A 44 5.96 9.23 3.95
C THR A 44 7.31 9.66 3.41
N ARG A 45 8.32 8.80 3.46
CA ARG A 45 9.68 9.13 3.01
C ARG A 45 10.26 8.03 2.13
N LYS A 46 10.78 8.43 0.97
CA LYS A 46 11.57 7.59 0.06
C LYS A 46 12.93 7.27 0.69
N LEU A 47 13.35 6.03 0.54
CA LEU A 47 14.61 5.46 0.99
C LEU A 47 15.36 4.97 -0.25
N PRO A 48 16.34 5.73 -0.76
CA PRO A 48 17.03 5.43 -2.01
C PRO A 48 17.81 4.11 -2.00
N THR A 49 18.20 3.62 -0.82
CA THR A 49 19.08 2.45 -0.68
C THR A 49 18.47 1.38 0.22
N MET A 50 18.87 0.12 -0.01
CA MET A 50 18.49 -0.99 0.88
C MET A 50 19.05 -0.81 2.30
N LYS A 51 20.24 -0.20 2.44
CA LYS A 51 20.83 0.10 3.75
C LYS A 51 19.92 0.99 4.58
N GLU A 52 19.43 2.09 4.01
CA GLU A 52 18.49 2.99 4.69
C GLU A 52 17.17 2.30 5.06
N ALA A 53 16.71 1.36 4.23
CA ALA A 53 15.52 0.56 4.52
C ALA A 53 15.71 -0.40 5.69
N ILE A 54 16.88 -1.06 5.77
CA ILE A 54 17.25 -1.92 6.89
C ILE A 54 17.36 -1.09 8.17
N ASP A 55 18.01 0.07 8.12
CA ASP A 55 18.17 0.96 9.28
C ASP A 55 16.81 1.49 9.75
N ALA A 56 15.90 1.85 8.83
CA ALA A 56 14.53 2.23 9.18
C ALA A 56 13.76 1.08 9.85
N ARG A 57 13.91 -0.15 9.35
CA ARG A 57 13.25 -1.34 9.93
C ARG A 57 13.79 -1.67 11.32
N ARG A 58 15.11 -1.54 11.53
CA ARG A 58 15.76 -1.67 12.85
C ARG A 58 15.25 -0.62 13.83
N ALA A 59 14.95 0.58 13.35
CA ALA A 59 14.26 1.63 14.11
C ALA A 59 12.73 1.42 14.19
N GLN A 60 12.25 0.20 13.96
CA GLN A 60 10.83 -0.20 14.06
C GLN A 60 9.87 0.58 13.15
N LYS A 61 10.36 1.18 12.07
CA LYS A 61 9.50 1.82 11.07
C LYS A 61 8.92 0.79 10.12
N LEU A 62 7.71 1.05 9.63
CA LEU A 62 7.13 0.28 8.55
C LEU A 62 7.80 0.66 7.23
N VAL A 63 8.19 -0.36 6.47
CA VAL A 63 8.92 -0.19 5.21
C VAL A 63 8.22 -0.97 4.11
N CYS A 64 8.09 -0.36 2.95
CA CYS A 64 7.56 -0.96 1.74
C CYS A 64 8.57 -0.85 0.58
N GLN A 65 8.43 -1.71 -0.41
CA GLN A 65 9.19 -1.69 -1.66
C GLN A 65 8.22 -1.43 -2.82
N TRP A 66 8.56 -0.51 -3.72
CA TRP A 66 7.77 -0.19 -4.90
C TRP A 66 8.67 0.07 -6.11
N GLY A 67 8.43 -0.64 -7.21
CA GLY A 67 9.15 -0.55 -8.49
C GLY A 67 10.62 -0.98 -8.39
N GLY A 68 11.44 -0.19 -7.69
CA GLY A 68 12.86 -0.46 -7.44
C GLY A 68 13.44 0.30 -6.24
N TYR A 69 12.61 0.98 -5.45
CA TYR A 69 13.05 1.70 -4.25
C TYR A 69 12.26 1.27 -3.01
N TYR A 70 12.75 1.68 -1.84
CA TYR A 70 12.08 1.49 -0.56
C TYR A 70 11.45 2.79 -0.07
N ALA A 71 10.39 2.71 0.72
CA ALA A 71 9.83 3.87 1.39
C ALA A 71 9.33 3.48 2.77
N THR A 72 9.44 4.42 3.70
CA THR A 72 8.69 4.32 4.95
C THR A 72 7.23 4.68 4.70
N TYR A 73 6.34 4.07 5.46
CA TYR A 73 4.92 4.39 5.45
C TYR A 73 4.36 4.37 6.88
N VAL A 74 3.19 4.98 7.05
CA VAL A 74 2.43 4.95 8.30
C VAL A 74 1.06 4.33 8.04
N ARG A 75 0.48 3.69 9.06
CA ARG A 75 -0.94 3.36 9.02
C ARG A 75 -1.75 4.66 9.00
N VAL A 76 -2.87 4.62 8.29
CA VAL A 76 -3.83 5.73 8.29
C VAL A 76 -4.71 5.57 9.51
N ASP A 77 -5.07 6.67 10.16
CA ASP A 77 -5.91 6.62 11.35
C ASP A 77 -7.29 6.04 11.00
N PRO A 78 -7.86 5.17 11.86
CA PRO A 78 -9.14 4.53 11.58
C PRO A 78 -10.28 5.51 11.28
N GLU A 79 -10.22 6.72 11.84
CA GLU A 79 -11.20 7.79 11.62
C GLU A 79 -11.07 8.43 10.22
N GLU A 80 -9.85 8.54 9.68
CA GLU A 80 -9.60 9.10 8.35
C GLU A 80 -9.80 8.08 7.23
N GLN A 81 -9.66 6.78 7.54
CA GLN A 81 -9.64 5.70 6.57
C GLN A 81 -10.91 5.60 5.70
N PRO A 82 -12.15 5.68 6.24
CA PRO A 82 -13.37 5.63 5.43
C PRO A 82 -13.44 6.79 4.41
N LEU A 83 -13.07 8.00 4.85
CA LEU A 83 -13.07 9.18 4.01
C LEU A 83 -12.08 9.03 2.86
N ILE A 84 -10.85 8.60 3.14
CA ILE A 84 -9.82 8.37 2.13
C ILE A 84 -10.27 7.27 1.16
N LEU A 85 -10.81 6.15 1.66
CA LEU A 85 -11.31 5.06 0.82
C LEU A 85 -12.43 5.53 -0.10
N GLN A 86 -13.39 6.30 0.40
CA GLN A 86 -14.48 6.86 -0.41
C GLN A 86 -13.94 7.71 -1.56
N TYR A 87 -12.95 8.57 -1.30
CA TYR A 87 -12.35 9.41 -2.34
C TYR A 87 -11.54 8.61 -3.37
N LEU A 88 -10.76 7.63 -2.93
CA LEU A 88 -10.06 6.74 -3.84
C LEU A 88 -11.06 6.00 -4.73
N TRP A 89 -12.20 5.60 -4.18
CA TRP A 89 -13.28 4.96 -4.92
C TRP A 89 -13.94 5.87 -5.95
N GLU A 90 -14.18 7.14 -5.64
CA GLU A 90 -14.70 8.11 -6.62
C GLU A 90 -13.76 8.27 -7.82
N PHE A 91 -12.44 8.16 -7.62
CA PHE A 91 -11.48 8.16 -8.72
C PHE A 91 -11.53 6.86 -9.53
N GLU A 92 -11.63 5.70 -8.88
CA GLU A 92 -11.69 4.40 -9.54
C GLU A 92 -13.00 4.18 -10.31
N LYS A 93 -14.13 4.72 -9.84
CA LYS A 93 -15.42 4.72 -10.57
C LYS A 93 -15.30 5.40 -11.94
N ARG A 94 -14.53 6.50 -12.03
CA ARG A 94 -14.26 7.17 -13.32
C ARG A 94 -13.50 6.28 -14.31
N ARG A 95 -12.82 5.25 -13.81
CA ARG A 95 -12.10 4.24 -14.60
C ARG A 95 -12.95 2.99 -14.87
N GLY A 96 -14.21 2.97 -14.43
CA GLY A 96 -15.13 1.85 -14.60
C GLY A 96 -14.96 0.71 -13.59
N VAL A 97 -14.27 0.94 -12.47
CA VAL A 97 -14.11 -0.06 -11.40
C VAL A 97 -15.16 0.20 -10.32
N GLU A 98 -15.95 -0.83 -9.99
CA GLU A 98 -16.96 -0.76 -8.94
C GLU A 98 -16.39 -1.18 -7.57
N PRO A 99 -16.84 -0.56 -6.47
CA PRO A 99 -16.49 -1.00 -5.12
C PRO A 99 -17.00 -2.41 -4.84
N PRO A 100 -16.22 -3.23 -4.09
CA PRO A 100 -16.71 -4.52 -3.64
C PRO A 100 -17.92 -4.26 -2.75
N LYS A 101 -19.00 -5.00 -2.98
CA LYS A 101 -20.17 -4.96 -2.10
C LYS A 101 -19.82 -5.55 -0.73
N PRO A 102 -20.54 -5.19 0.34
CA PRO A 102 -20.28 -5.72 1.68
C PRO A 102 -20.24 -7.25 1.76
N ASP A 103 -21.04 -7.90 0.91
CA ASP A 103 -21.13 -9.37 0.81
C ASP A 103 -20.29 -9.97 -0.33
N ASP A 104 -19.58 -9.13 -1.10
CA ASP A 104 -18.72 -9.65 -2.15
C ASP A 104 -17.57 -10.41 -1.50
N ARG A 105 -17.43 -11.68 -1.88
CA ARG A 105 -16.23 -12.44 -1.56
C ARG A 105 -15.04 -11.71 -2.17
N ILE A 106 -14.14 -11.22 -1.33
CA ILE A 106 -12.86 -10.68 -1.78
C ILE A 106 -12.08 -11.85 -2.41
N ILE A 107 -12.06 -11.90 -3.73
CA ILE A 107 -11.27 -12.88 -4.46
C ILE A 107 -9.85 -12.32 -4.50
N LEU A 108 -9.02 -12.85 -3.62
CA LEU A 108 -7.59 -12.62 -3.65
C LEU A 108 -7.01 -13.46 -4.80
N SER A 109 -6.13 -12.89 -5.62
CA SER A 109 -5.28 -13.75 -6.44
C SER A 109 -4.42 -14.52 -5.46
N ASP A 110 -4.55 -15.84 -5.39
CA ASP A 110 -3.61 -16.68 -4.66
C ASP A 110 -2.19 -16.23 -5.01
N GLU A 111 -1.39 -16.01 -3.97
CA GLU A 111 0.00 -15.58 -4.07
C GLU A 111 0.78 -16.63 -4.87
N GLY A 112 1.05 -16.31 -6.14
CA GLY A 112 2.15 -16.91 -6.91
C GLY A 112 3.46 -16.21 -6.61
#